data_AF-A0A925W9M2-F1
#
_entry.id   AF-A0A925W9M2-F1
#
_cell.length_a   1.000
_cell.length_b   1.000
_cell.length_c   1.000
_cell.angle_alpha   90.00
_cell.angle_beta   90.00
_cell.angle_gamma   90.00
#
_symmetry.space_group_name_H-M   'P 1'
#
loop_
_entity.id
_entity.type
_entity.pdbx_description
1 polymer ?
#
loop_
_entity_poly.entity_id
_entity_poly.type
_entity_poly.pdbx_seq_one_letter_code
_entity_poly.pdbx_strand_id
1 'polypeptide(L)' 'MSESGSHAGVTFHVSSYSGTGGGNCVAVGRLGDGSMAVRHSTAPALGPGNTLVFTPAEWDAFVRGVKDGEFDPA' A
#
# COMPACT_ATOMS: atom_id res chain seq x y z
N MET A 1 -10.03 -1.52 22.44
CA MET A 1 -10.08 -1.39 20.97
C MET A 1 -8.87 -2.13 20.40
N SER A 2 -8.88 -3.47 20.50
CA SER A 2 -7.74 -4.31 20.08
C SER A 2 -8.18 -5.17 18.91
N GLU A 3 -7.77 -4.79 17.71
CA GLU A 3 -7.88 -5.65 16.52
C GLU A 3 -6.45 -5.88 16.03
N SER A 4 -5.79 -6.89 16.61
CA SER A 4 -4.51 -7.39 16.12
C SER A 4 -4.81 -8.26 14.89
N GLY A 5 -4.94 -7.62 13.73
CA GLY A 5 -5.03 -8.32 12.45
C GLY A 5 -3.67 -8.95 12.11
N SER A 6 -3.59 -10.27 12.15
CA SER A 6 -2.46 -11.05 11.66
C SER A 6 -2.35 -10.91 10.14
N HIS A 7 -1.38 -10.15 9.65
CA HIS A 7 -1.13 -9.95 8.22
C HIS A 7 -0.35 -11.12 7.57
N ALA A 8 -0.67 -12.36 7.96
CA ALA A 8 -0.07 -13.55 7.36
C ALA A 8 -0.82 -13.89 6.07
N GLY A 9 -0.26 -13.54 4.90
CA GLY A 9 -0.78 -13.99 3.60
C GLY A 9 -0.89 -12.96 2.48
N VAL A 10 -0.40 -11.72 2.65
CA VAL A 10 -0.47 -10.71 1.58
C VAL A 10 0.65 -10.93 0.55
N THR A 11 0.28 -11.18 -0.71
CA THR A 11 1.21 -11.12 -1.83
C THR A 11 1.40 -9.67 -2.26
N PHE A 12 2.63 -9.17 -2.13
CA PHE A 12 2.98 -7.81 -2.52
C PHE A 12 3.49 -7.74 -3.95
N HIS A 13 3.03 -6.73 -4.68
CA HIS A 13 3.52 -6.35 -6.00
C HIS A 13 4.29 -5.04 -5.88
N VAL A 14 5.55 -5.02 -6.33
CA VAL A 14 6.35 -3.80 -6.39
C VAL A 14 5.96 -3.01 -7.63
N SER A 15 5.71 -1.71 -7.47
CA SER A 15 5.35 -0.81 -8.56
C SER A 15 6.48 -0.71 -9.58
N SER A 16 6.15 -0.80 -10.87
CA SER A 16 7.07 -0.57 -11.99
C SER A 16 7.56 0.88 -12.09
N TYR A 17 6.91 1.81 -11.40
CA TYR A 17 7.33 3.22 -11.30
C TYR A 17 8.39 3.43 -10.20
N SER A 18 8.79 2.36 -9.50
CA SER A 18 9.88 2.43 -8.54
C SER A 18 11.23 2.58 -9.25
N GLY A 19 12.06 3.53 -8.79
CA GLY A 19 13.38 3.76 -9.37
C GLY A 19 14.35 2.58 -9.17
N THR A 20 15.40 2.54 -10.00
CA THR A 20 16.41 1.45 -10.00
C THR A 20 17.47 1.57 -8.90
N GLY A 21 17.49 2.67 -8.15
CA GLY A 21 18.49 2.99 -7.11
C GLY A 21 18.35 2.26 -5.76
N GLY A 22 17.51 1.22 -5.68
CA GLY A 22 17.59 0.21 -4.62
C GLY A 22 16.98 0.53 -3.26
N GLY A 23 16.25 1.63 -3.08
CA GLY A 23 15.81 2.02 -1.73
C GLY A 23 14.60 2.92 -1.62
N ASN A 24 13.72 3.01 -2.62
CA ASN A 24 12.49 3.84 -2.59
C ASN A 24 11.28 3.14 -3.24
N CYS A 25 11.31 1.82 -3.37
CA CYS A 25 10.26 1.14 -4.15
C CYS A 25 8.96 1.02 -3.35
N VAL A 26 7.83 1.24 -4.01
CA VAL A 26 6.50 1.12 -3.41
C VAL A 26 5.99 -0.29 -3.69
N ALA A 27 5.46 -0.96 -2.67
CA ALA A 27 4.85 -2.27 -2.78
C ALA A 27 3.39 -2.21 -2.29
N VAL A 28 2.50 -2.84 -3.03
CA VAL A 28 1.06 -2.89 -2.73
C VAL A 28 0.56 -4.33 -2.69
N GLY A 29 -0.38 -4.64 -1.79
CA GLY A 29 -0.97 -5.96 -1.68
C GLY A 29 -2.40 -5.91 -1.15
N ARG A 30 -3.23 -6.87 -1.57
CA ARG A 30 -4.63 -6.97 -1.16
C ARG A 30 -4.77 -7.93 0.02
N LEU A 31 -5.55 -7.54 1.02
CA LEU A 31 -5.88 -8.35 2.18
C LEU A 31 -7.15 -9.18 1.91
N GLY A 32 -7.38 -10.21 2.74
CA GLY A 32 -8.53 -11.11 2.60
C GLY A 32 -9.89 -10.44 2.77
N ASP A 33 -9.95 -9.33 3.48
CA ASP A 33 -11.15 -8.48 3.65
C ASP A 33 -11.34 -7.48 2.50
N GLY A 34 -10.42 -7.45 1.53
CA GLY A 34 -10.42 -6.53 0.40
C GLY A 34 -9.73 -5.19 0.66
N SER A 35 -9.24 -4.95 1.87
CA SER A 35 -8.40 -3.79 2.20
C SER A 35 -7.08 -3.82 1.44
N MET A 36 -6.45 -2.66 1.29
CA MET A 36 -5.22 -2.49 0.52
C MET A 36 -4.07 -2.07 1.43
N ALA A 37 -3.01 -2.87 1.47
CA ALA A 37 -1.77 -2.55 2.16
C ALA A 37 -0.78 -1.90 1.19
N VAL A 38 -0.22 -0.77 1.59
CA VAL A 38 0.87 -0.08 0.90
C VAL A 38 2.06 0.01 1.84
N ARG A 39 3.24 -0.36 1.35
CA ARG A 39 4.49 -0.28 2.12
C ARG A 39 5.68 0.04 1.23
N HIS A 40 6.78 0.36 1.86
CA HIS A 40 8.08 0.41 1.22
C HIS A 40 8.59 -1.02 0.93
N SER A 41 9.23 -1.27 -0.21
CA SER A 41 9.61 -2.63 -0.66
C SER A 41 10.65 -3.30 0.25
N THR A 42 11.57 -2.50 0.81
CA THR A 42 12.60 -2.97 1.75
C THR A 42 12.10 -2.97 3.19
N ALA A 43 10.86 -2.53 3.45
CA ALA A 43 10.29 -2.63 4.77
C ALA A 43 10.31 -4.11 5.22
N PRO A 44 10.67 -4.38 6.48
CA PRO A 44 10.49 -5.71 7.06
C PRO A 44 9.08 -6.20 6.78
N ALA A 45 8.94 -7.48 6.43
CA ALA A 45 7.70 -8.04 5.92
C ALA A 45 6.50 -7.74 6.83
N LEU A 46 6.71 -7.61 8.15
CA LEU A 46 5.69 -7.25 9.14
C LEU A 46 6.30 -6.53 10.36
N GLY A 47 5.74 -5.38 10.72
CA GLY A 47 6.04 -4.62 11.94
C GLY A 47 5.17 -3.37 12.03
N PRO A 48 4.73 -2.95 13.23
CA PRO A 48 3.91 -1.74 13.39
C PRO A 48 4.64 -0.51 12.84
N GLY A 49 3.95 0.29 12.02
CA GLY A 49 4.45 1.55 11.47
C GLY A 49 5.04 1.51 10.05
N ASN A 50 5.18 0.32 9.43
CA ASN A 50 5.82 0.18 8.12
C ASN A 50 4.84 -0.10 6.97
N THR A 51 3.54 -0.18 7.24
CA THR A 51 2.50 -0.50 6.25
C THR A 51 1.29 0.37 6.53
N LEU A 52 0.83 1.08 5.52
CA LEU A 52 -0.44 1.80 5.51
C LEU A 52 -1.51 0.84 5.02
N VAL A 53 -2.63 0.75 5.73
CA VAL A 53 -3.77 -0.08 5.32
C VAL A 53 -4.95 0.84 5.05
N PHE A 54 -5.51 0.73 3.85
CA PHE A 54 -6.67 1.46 3.39
C PHE A 54 -7.86 0.52 3.28
N THR A 55 -9.03 0.97 3.73
CA THR A 55 -10.27 0.26 3.47
C THR A 55 -10.57 0.20 1.97
N PRO A 56 -11.45 -0.71 1.50
CA PRO A 56 -11.86 -0.75 0.11
C PRO A 56 -12.39 0.58 -0.42
N ALA A 57 -13.15 1.32 0.40
CA ALA A 57 -13.74 2.60 0.03
C ALA A 57 -12.71 3.73 -0.08
N GLU A 58 -11.75 3.80 0.86
CA GLU A 58 -10.64 4.76 0.78
C GLU A 58 -9.75 4.50 -0.42
N TRP A 59 -9.46 3.23 -0.73
CA TRP A 59 -8.66 2.88 -1.90
C TRP A 59 -9.35 3.25 -3.21
N ASP A 60 -10.66 2.99 -3.32
CA ASP A 60 -11.48 3.38 -4.48
C ASP A 60 -11.50 4.91 -4.66
N ALA A 61 -11.67 5.67 -3.57
CA ALA A 61 -11.58 7.12 -3.60
C ALA A 61 -10.19 7.62 -4.02
N PHE A 62 -9.11 7.05 -3.47
CA PHE A 62 -7.74 7.38 -3.84
C PHE A 62 -7.47 7.17 -5.34
N VAL A 63 -7.88 6.02 -5.89
CA VAL A 63 -7.68 5.71 -7.31
C VAL A 63 -8.46 6.66 -8.22
N ARG A 64 -9.67 7.10 -7.81
CA ARG A 64 -10.40 8.14 -8.55
C ARG A 64 -9.64 9.46 -8.55
N GLY A 65 -9.22 9.96 -7.38
CA GLY A 65 -8.46 11.22 -7.31
C GLY A 65 -7.17 11.20 -8.13
N VAL A 66 -6.44 10.07 -8.15
CA VAL A 66 -5.27 9.89 -9.03
C VAL A 66 -5.64 10.02 -10.51
N LYS A 67 -6.74 9.41 -10.94
CA LYS A 67 -7.19 9.46 -12.35
C LYS A 67 -7.72 10.84 -12.74
N ASP A 68 -8.28 11.57 -11.78
CA ASP A 68 -8.78 12.93 -11.97
C ASP A 68 -7.66 13.98 -11.93
N GLY A 69 -6.41 13.56 -11.68
CA GLY A 69 -5.25 14.46 -11.61
C GLY A 69 -5.19 15.30 -10.33
N GLU A 70 -5.96 14.94 -9.30
CA GLU A 70 -6.08 15.71 -8.04
C GLU A 70 -4.75 15.81 -7.27
N PHE A 71 -3.83 14.87 -7.51
CA PHE A 71 -2.54 14.78 -6.82
C PHE A 71 -1.34 15.14 -7.71
N ASP A 72 -1.56 15.60 -8.94
CA ASP A 72 -0.47 16.03 -9.80
C ASP A 72 0.11 17.37 -9.29
N PRO A 73 1.44 17.57 -9.37
CA PRO A 73 2.06 18.84 -9.02
C PRO A 73 1.60 19.94 -9.99
N ALA A 74 1.30 21.11 -9.44
CA ALA A 74 0.95 22.32 -10.19
C ALA A 74 2.11 22.87 -11.03
#